data_AF-A0A7K0CJF3-F1
#
_entry.id   AF-A0A7K0CJF3-F1
#
_cell.length_a   1.000
_cell.length_b   1.000
_cell.length_c   1.000
_cell.angle_alpha   90.00
_cell.angle_beta   90.00
_cell.angle_gamma   90.00
#
_symmetry.space_group_name_H-M   'P 1'
#
loop_
_entity.id
_entity.type
_entity.pdbx_description
1 polymer ?
#
loop_
_entity_poly.entity_id
_entity_poly.type
_entity_poly.pdbx_seq_one_letter_code
_entity_poly.pdbx_strand_id
1 'polypeptide(L)'
;MNYPTEWWHWSYGDRYFPVGGPPPMTAPPGGPVPSLYAREAAATPGFMPPPEPGAPGAAVPPDTFRPAPPAPPAGPDAGDQGGGRRGPDRKKLAVLGGGAVFGVLAVAYGIGLVLNHADVPNGTTVLGVDIGGSSRDEAVSTLDDTLQKRLTAPLKIRVGDEQLELKPETAGLEMNTAETVRAATGSDYNPVTVIGSLFGGSRVIDPVMSDDKDKLRAALEGLPSAGGTASDGMIKFENGKAVKVPGKASQAVDVDKAMTLVQDAFDERAAGGPNKVIVLPVTKHEPKVSEAQFDAALNGYAKTAMSGWVWLQAGGRELPFSEKTISTFLTMRPAEDGTLQPVIDPKALAAAYGTFFDGVLIDGGSGKVPMTGQHAAAAMSQALKKPVEGSAKRIAQVEGSLPG
;
A
#
# COMPACT_ATOMS: atom_id res chain seq x y z
N MET A 1 -54.03 -31.83 -15.50
CA MET A 1 -53.13 -31.35 -14.43
C MET A 1 -51.96 -30.63 -15.08
N ASN A 2 -51.83 -29.36 -14.77
CA ASN A 2 -50.85 -28.41 -15.29
C ASN A 2 -49.88 -28.09 -14.13
N TYR A 3 -48.57 -28.01 -14.37
CA TYR A 3 -47.52 -27.24 -13.67
C TYR A 3 -46.11 -27.73 -14.09
N PRO A 4 -45.08 -26.86 -14.04
CA PRO A 4 -44.30 -26.49 -15.23
C PRO A 4 -42.81 -26.88 -15.16
N THR A 5 -42.16 -26.83 -16.32
CA THR A 5 -40.71 -26.95 -16.52
C THR A 5 -40.03 -25.60 -16.34
N GLU A 6 -39.37 -25.38 -15.20
CA GLU A 6 -38.44 -24.25 -15.02
C GLU A 6 -36.99 -24.72 -15.12
N TRP A 7 -36.27 -24.03 -16.00
CA TRP A 7 -34.89 -24.26 -16.40
C TRP A 7 -34.00 -23.37 -15.54
N TRP A 8 -32.97 -23.93 -14.89
CA TRP A 8 -31.97 -23.15 -14.18
C TRP A 8 -30.76 -22.91 -15.10
N HIS A 9 -30.67 -21.70 -15.65
CA HIS A 9 -29.47 -21.17 -16.31
C HIS A 9 -28.36 -20.96 -15.26
N TRP A 10 -27.18 -21.53 -15.49
CA TRP A 10 -25.95 -21.10 -14.81
C TRP A 10 -25.13 -20.27 -15.79
N SER A 11 -25.02 -18.97 -15.51
CA SER A 11 -24.06 -18.07 -16.14
C SER A 11 -22.78 -18.11 -15.33
N TYR A 12 -21.70 -18.65 -15.91
CA TYR A 12 -20.36 -18.47 -15.36
C TYR A 12 -19.72 -17.26 -16.03
N GLY A 13 -19.60 -16.18 -15.27
CA GLY A 13 -18.74 -15.05 -15.62
C GLY A 13 -17.28 -15.41 -15.38
N ASP A 14 -16.49 -15.34 -16.45
CA ASP A 14 -15.04 -15.42 -16.45
C ASP A 14 -14.42 -14.36 -15.52
N ARG A 15 -13.59 -14.78 -14.57
CA ARG A 15 -12.43 -14.00 -14.09
C ARG A 15 -11.25 -14.93 -13.84
N TYR A 16 -10.37 -14.97 -14.84
CA TYR A 16 -9.03 -15.51 -14.77
C TYR A 16 -8.14 -14.65 -13.85
N PHE A 17 -7.45 -15.29 -12.90
CA PHE A 17 -6.23 -14.76 -12.29
C PHE A 17 -5.07 -15.72 -12.63
N PRO A 18 -4.07 -15.31 -13.43
CA PRO A 18 -2.90 -16.14 -13.69
C PRO A 18 -1.85 -15.98 -12.57
N VAL A 19 -1.46 -17.10 -11.96
CA VAL A 19 -0.22 -17.22 -11.16
C VAL A 19 0.84 -17.86 -12.05
N GLY A 20 1.88 -17.11 -12.40
CA GLY A 20 3.02 -17.60 -13.17
C GLY A 20 4.24 -16.71 -12.99
N GLY A 21 5.03 -16.97 -11.94
CA GLY A 21 6.39 -16.43 -11.82
C GLY A 21 7.40 -17.30 -12.58
N PRO A 22 8.45 -16.74 -13.18
CA PRO A 22 9.44 -17.50 -13.94
C PRO A 22 10.45 -18.25 -13.03
N PRO A 23 11.06 -19.36 -13.51
CA PRO A 23 11.99 -20.16 -12.71
C PRO A 23 13.39 -19.51 -12.58
N PRO A 24 14.19 -19.89 -11.55
CA PRO A 24 15.49 -19.27 -11.27
C PRO A 24 16.59 -19.76 -12.22
N MET A 25 17.42 -18.84 -12.70
CA MET A 25 18.66 -19.15 -13.42
C MET A 25 19.80 -19.45 -12.46
N THR A 26 20.48 -20.57 -12.70
CA THR A 26 21.69 -21.02 -12.03
C THR A 26 22.92 -20.23 -12.50
N ALA A 27 23.74 -19.76 -11.55
CA ALA A 27 25.01 -19.07 -11.80
C ALA A 27 26.20 -20.06 -11.84
N PRO A 28 27.24 -19.82 -12.66
CA PRO A 28 28.54 -20.47 -12.51
C PRO A 28 29.55 -19.59 -11.73
N PRO A 29 30.65 -20.17 -11.19
CA PRO A 29 31.50 -19.49 -10.22
C PRO A 29 32.76 -18.82 -10.82
N GLY A 30 33.16 -17.68 -10.24
CA GLY A 30 34.54 -17.30 -9.93
C GLY A 30 35.46 -16.72 -11.03
N GLY A 31 35.84 -15.44 -10.91
CA GLY A 31 37.04 -14.86 -11.54
C GLY A 31 37.04 -13.32 -11.59
N PRO A 32 38.20 -12.62 -11.45
CA PRO A 32 38.27 -11.33 -10.75
C PRO A 32 38.12 -10.06 -11.61
N VAL A 33 37.78 -8.96 -10.93
CA VAL A 33 37.75 -7.57 -11.40
C VAL A 33 39.06 -7.11 -12.04
N PRO A 34 39.00 -6.14 -12.98
CA PRO A 34 39.63 -4.85 -12.67
C PRO A 34 38.81 -3.63 -13.10
N SER A 35 38.99 -2.57 -12.31
CA SER A 35 38.69 -1.18 -12.62
C SER A 35 39.44 -0.69 -13.86
N LEU A 36 38.87 0.26 -14.60
CA LEU A 36 39.53 1.49 -15.06
C LEU A 36 38.55 2.35 -15.88
N TYR A 37 38.46 3.62 -15.49
CA TYR A 37 37.88 4.71 -16.26
C TYR A 37 38.61 4.88 -17.61
N ALA A 38 37.87 4.92 -18.71
CA ALA A 38 38.26 5.51 -20.01
C ALA A 38 36.96 6.05 -20.64
N ARG A 39 36.75 7.37 -20.70
CA ARG A 39 37.21 8.29 -21.75
C ARG A 39 36.84 7.78 -23.15
N GLU A 40 35.87 8.45 -23.79
CA GLU A 40 36.05 9.02 -25.13
C GLU A 40 34.84 9.93 -25.46
N ALA A 41 35.08 11.24 -25.48
CA ALA A 41 34.24 12.20 -26.18
C ALA A 41 34.87 12.39 -27.57
N ALA A 42 34.10 12.18 -28.64
CA ALA A 42 34.54 12.44 -30.00
C ALA A 42 33.61 13.47 -30.65
N ALA A 43 34.14 14.67 -30.81
CA ALA A 43 33.63 15.73 -31.66
C ALA A 43 33.99 15.46 -33.12
N THR A 44 33.15 15.92 -34.05
CA THR A 44 33.56 16.22 -35.44
C THR A 44 32.94 17.55 -35.91
N PRO A 45 33.58 18.23 -36.89
CA PRO A 45 33.61 19.69 -36.94
C PRO A 45 32.88 20.32 -38.14
N GLY A 46 32.43 21.56 -37.94
CA GLY A 46 32.56 22.70 -38.87
C GLY A 46 31.72 22.74 -40.15
N PHE A 47 30.81 23.73 -40.24
CA PHE A 47 30.69 24.57 -41.43
C PHE A 47 29.91 25.87 -41.11
N MET A 48 30.47 27.03 -41.46
CA MET A 48 29.85 28.35 -41.41
C MET A 48 30.01 29.01 -42.77
N PRO A 49 28.96 29.62 -43.35
CA PRO A 49 29.09 30.60 -44.41
C PRO A 49 28.85 32.05 -43.92
N PRO A 50 29.27 33.07 -44.71
CA PRO A 50 29.68 34.41 -44.26
C PRO A 50 28.55 35.47 -44.29
N PRO A 51 28.79 36.71 -43.81
CA PRO A 51 27.81 37.80 -43.76
C PRO A 51 27.91 38.72 -44.98
N GLU A 52 26.79 39.30 -45.45
CA GLU A 52 26.81 40.49 -46.34
C GLU A 52 25.53 41.36 -46.25
N PRO A 53 25.59 42.65 -46.66
CA PRO A 53 24.98 43.78 -45.93
C PRO A 53 24.06 44.74 -46.74
N GLY A 54 23.33 45.61 -46.01
CA GLY A 54 22.79 46.91 -46.46
C GLY A 54 21.33 46.91 -46.95
N ALA A 55 20.47 47.92 -46.76
CA ALA A 55 20.44 49.21 -46.03
C ALA A 55 18.96 49.75 -46.14
N PRO A 56 18.62 51.05 -45.96
CA PRO A 56 18.22 51.68 -44.70
C PRO A 56 16.84 52.39 -44.71
N GLY A 57 16.35 52.76 -43.51
CA GLY A 57 15.62 54.02 -43.26
C GLY A 57 14.09 53.93 -43.08
N ALA A 58 13.59 54.27 -41.89
CA ALA A 58 12.93 55.56 -41.64
C ALA A 58 12.24 55.63 -40.25
N ALA A 59 12.51 56.75 -39.57
CA ALA A 59 11.64 57.54 -38.70
C ALA A 59 11.11 56.98 -37.35
N VAL A 60 11.51 57.69 -36.30
CA VAL A 60 10.94 57.77 -34.94
C VAL A 60 9.52 58.41 -34.98
N PRO A 61 8.65 58.24 -33.96
CA PRO A 61 8.79 59.00 -32.70
C PRO A 61 8.55 58.17 -31.41
N PRO A 62 9.03 58.66 -30.24
CA PRO A 62 8.76 58.08 -28.94
C PRO A 62 7.65 58.84 -28.20
N ASP A 63 6.96 58.17 -27.27
CA ASP A 63 6.63 58.68 -25.93
C ASP A 63 5.61 57.74 -25.26
N THR A 64 5.94 57.24 -24.07
CA THR A 64 5.21 57.56 -22.83
C THR A 64 5.87 56.87 -21.63
N PHE A 65 6.44 57.71 -20.74
CA PHE A 65 6.35 57.69 -19.26
C PHE A 65 5.93 56.37 -18.58
N ARG A 66 6.61 55.92 -17.51
CA ARG A 66 6.71 56.63 -16.22
C ARG A 66 7.72 55.96 -15.25
N PRO A 67 8.34 56.70 -14.31
CA PRO A 67 9.61 56.34 -13.67
C PRO A 67 9.50 55.77 -12.23
N ALA A 68 10.63 55.21 -11.78
CA ALA A 68 10.92 54.77 -10.41
C ALA A 68 11.47 55.92 -9.52
N PRO A 69 11.29 55.87 -8.19
CA PRO A 69 11.74 56.91 -7.26
C PRO A 69 13.24 56.84 -6.89
N PRO A 70 13.84 57.95 -6.42
CA PRO A 70 15.30 58.16 -6.39
C PRO A 70 16.00 57.79 -5.07
N ALA A 71 17.31 57.54 -5.20
CA ALA A 71 18.33 57.47 -4.15
C ALA A 71 18.74 58.87 -3.64
N PRO A 72 19.34 58.98 -2.44
CA PRO A 72 19.61 60.26 -1.77
C PRO A 72 20.85 60.99 -2.33
N PRO A 73 20.87 62.33 -2.40
CA PRO A 73 22.07 63.05 -2.78
C PRO A 73 22.98 63.38 -1.59
N ALA A 74 24.29 63.23 -1.86
CA ALA A 74 25.40 63.86 -1.16
C ALA A 74 25.36 65.38 -1.33
N GLY A 75 25.83 66.11 -0.31
CA GLY A 75 25.89 67.57 -0.31
C GLY A 75 27.00 68.15 -1.19
N PRO A 76 26.94 69.45 -1.53
CA PRO A 76 28.06 70.16 -2.13
C PRO A 76 28.79 71.09 -1.15
N ASP A 77 30.07 71.25 -1.45
CA ASP A 77 31.03 72.17 -0.88
C ASP A 77 30.72 73.66 -1.11
N ALA A 78 31.19 74.43 -0.14
CA ALA A 78 31.65 75.83 -0.07
C ALA A 78 31.45 76.83 -1.24
N GLY A 79 31.00 78.02 -0.86
CA GLY A 79 31.06 79.25 -1.67
C GLY A 79 30.52 80.51 -0.97
N ASP A 80 31.29 81.01 0.00
CA ASP A 80 31.48 82.41 0.45
C ASP A 80 30.42 83.51 0.18
N GLN A 81 29.95 84.14 1.27
CA GLN A 81 29.99 85.59 1.59
C GLN A 81 28.76 86.10 2.37
N GLY A 82 29.01 86.85 3.45
CA GLY A 82 28.15 87.97 3.84
C GLY A 82 27.42 87.91 5.20
N GLY A 83 28.15 88.19 6.28
CA GLY A 83 27.77 89.07 7.41
C GLY A 83 26.37 88.99 8.08
N GLY A 84 26.35 88.68 9.38
CA GLY A 84 25.23 89.07 10.27
C GLY A 84 25.11 88.26 11.57
N ARG A 85 25.47 88.88 12.69
CA ARG A 85 25.52 88.31 14.07
C ARG A 85 24.15 87.85 14.62
N ARG A 86 24.08 86.70 15.33
CA ARG A 86 23.55 86.52 16.74
C ARG A 86 23.22 85.06 17.14
N GLY A 87 23.81 84.59 18.25
CA GLY A 87 23.27 83.59 19.22
C GLY A 87 23.59 82.08 19.02
N PRO A 88 23.98 81.30 20.07
CA PRO A 88 24.23 79.86 19.93
C PRO A 88 22.95 79.03 20.13
N ASP A 89 22.43 78.45 19.05
CA ASP A 89 21.21 77.63 19.06
C ASP A 89 21.47 76.16 19.42
N ARG A 90 20.84 75.74 20.52
CA ARG A 90 20.82 74.38 21.11
C ARG A 90 20.27 73.29 20.16
N LYS A 91 19.82 73.68 18.97
CA LYS A 91 19.22 72.84 17.93
C LYS A 91 20.24 72.01 17.15
N LYS A 92 21.50 72.46 17.05
CA LYS A 92 22.58 71.73 16.34
C LYS A 92 23.06 70.47 17.08
N LEU A 93 22.98 70.46 18.41
CA LEU A 93 23.30 69.28 19.25
C LEU A 93 22.21 68.20 19.18
N ALA A 94 20.93 68.59 19.04
CA ALA A 94 19.83 67.64 18.90
C ALA A 94 19.84 66.89 17.56
N VAL A 95 20.21 67.58 16.46
CA VAL A 95 20.31 66.97 15.13
C VAL A 95 21.51 66.01 15.04
N LEU A 96 22.64 66.36 15.66
CA LEU A 96 23.83 65.50 15.70
C LEU A 96 23.63 64.28 16.62
N GLY A 97 22.95 64.45 17.76
CA GLY A 97 22.58 63.36 18.65
C GLY A 97 21.55 62.40 18.03
N GLY A 98 20.54 62.92 17.32
CA GLY A 98 19.54 62.10 16.63
C GLY A 98 20.11 61.29 15.48
N GLY A 99 21.02 61.86 14.69
CA GLY A 99 21.71 61.15 13.60
C GLY A 99 22.64 60.03 14.09
N ALA A 100 23.33 60.23 15.21
CA ALA A 100 24.18 59.20 15.81
C ALA A 100 23.37 58.01 16.34
N VAL A 101 22.23 58.27 16.99
CA VAL A 101 21.31 57.20 17.47
C VAL A 101 20.74 56.43 16.28
N PHE A 102 20.32 57.11 15.21
CA PHE A 102 19.80 56.45 14.02
C PHE A 102 20.87 55.63 13.28
N GLY A 103 22.11 56.14 13.20
CA GLY A 103 23.24 55.41 12.63
C GLY A 103 23.60 54.15 13.41
N VAL A 104 23.60 54.22 14.75
CA VAL A 104 23.82 53.03 15.61
C VAL A 104 22.68 52.03 15.46
N LEU A 105 21.43 52.48 15.35
CA LEU A 105 20.29 51.59 15.09
C LEU A 105 20.35 50.94 13.70
N ALA A 106 20.78 51.68 12.68
CA ALA A 106 20.95 51.14 11.32
C ALA A 106 22.12 50.15 11.23
N VAL A 107 23.22 50.39 11.94
CA VAL A 107 24.36 49.46 12.03
C VAL A 107 24.01 48.24 12.87
N ALA A 108 23.30 48.40 13.99
CA ALA A 108 22.80 47.27 14.78
C ALA A 108 21.79 46.43 13.99
N TYR A 109 20.94 47.06 13.19
CA TYR A 109 20.02 46.38 12.27
C TYR A 109 20.77 45.68 11.13
N GLY A 110 21.80 46.32 10.56
CA GLY A 110 22.66 45.72 9.54
C GLY A 110 23.48 44.54 10.06
N ILE A 111 24.01 44.64 11.28
CA ILE A 111 24.68 43.53 11.98
C ILE A 111 23.67 42.44 12.33
N GLY A 112 22.46 42.81 12.77
CA GLY A 112 21.38 41.87 13.01
C GLY A 112 20.96 41.10 11.75
N LEU A 113 20.94 41.75 10.58
CA LEU A 113 20.66 41.12 9.29
C LEU A 113 21.83 40.24 8.79
N VAL A 114 23.07 40.64 9.02
CA VAL A 114 24.26 39.87 8.62
C VAL A 114 24.50 38.66 9.53
N LEU A 115 24.15 38.76 10.82
CA LEU A 115 24.23 37.65 11.78
C LEU A 115 23.02 36.69 11.69
N ASN A 116 21.97 37.05 10.95
CA ASN A 116 20.81 36.19 10.73
C ASN A 116 21.06 35.21 9.56
N HIS A 117 22.08 34.36 9.69
CA HIS A 117 22.35 33.21 8.81
C HIS A 117 21.46 31.99 9.12
N ALA A 118 20.59 32.14 10.12
CA ALA A 118 19.57 31.16 10.43
C ALA A 118 18.45 31.23 9.38
N ASP A 119 18.28 30.17 8.60
CA ASP A 119 17.12 30.02 7.72
C ASP A 119 15.85 29.78 8.54
N VAL A 120 15.98 29.20 9.73
CA VAL A 120 14.87 28.90 10.65
C VAL A 120 14.76 30.00 11.73
N PRO A 121 13.59 30.65 11.89
CA PRO A 121 13.39 31.67 12.92
C PRO A 121 13.72 31.16 14.33
N ASN A 122 14.36 32.00 15.14
CA ASN A 122 14.66 31.70 16.55
C ASN A 122 13.40 31.32 17.34
N GLY A 123 13.52 30.39 18.29
CA GLY A 123 12.40 29.93 19.12
C GLY A 123 11.44 28.99 18.40
N THR A 124 11.82 28.41 17.25
CA THR A 124 11.02 27.44 16.51
C THR A 124 11.25 26.03 17.05
N THR A 125 10.18 25.34 17.43
CA THR A 125 10.22 23.98 18.00
C THR A 125 9.29 23.06 17.24
N VAL A 126 9.74 21.83 16.96
CA VAL A 126 8.95 20.75 16.34
C VAL A 126 8.97 19.54 17.27
N LEU A 127 7.81 19.05 17.70
CA LEU A 127 7.68 17.89 18.61
C LEU A 127 8.57 17.97 19.87
N GLY A 128 8.78 19.19 20.37
CA GLY A 128 9.62 19.46 21.54
C GLY A 128 11.14 19.55 21.26
N VAL A 129 11.56 19.52 19.99
CA VAL A 129 12.94 19.73 19.54
C VAL A 129 13.10 21.14 19.02
N ASP A 130 14.00 21.92 19.63
CA ASP A 130 14.33 23.28 19.20
C ASP A 130 15.21 23.24 17.94
N ILE A 131 14.75 23.92 16.89
CA ILE A 131 15.44 24.07 15.60
C ILE A 131 15.68 25.53 15.25
N GLY A 132 15.24 26.45 16.12
CA GLY A 132 15.37 27.88 15.87
C GLY A 132 16.82 28.34 15.82
N GLY A 133 17.13 29.30 14.97
CA GLY A 133 18.49 29.84 14.86
C GLY A 133 19.46 28.96 14.05
N SER A 134 19.00 27.81 13.55
CA SER A 134 19.80 26.89 12.73
C SER A 134 19.64 27.17 11.24
N SER A 135 20.62 26.73 10.45
CA SER A 135 20.46 26.59 8.99
C SER A 135 19.43 25.50 8.66
N ARG A 136 18.88 25.50 7.44
CA ARG A 136 17.92 24.45 7.04
C ARG A 136 18.50 23.04 7.20
N ASP A 137 19.74 22.81 6.77
CA ASP A 137 20.37 21.49 6.81
C ASP A 137 20.67 21.05 8.25
N GLU A 138 21.09 21.97 9.11
CA GLU A 138 21.33 21.71 10.53
C GLU A 138 20.04 21.41 11.30
N ALA A 139 18.95 22.11 10.98
CA ALA A 139 17.62 21.84 11.53
C ALA A 139 17.11 20.44 11.14
N VAL A 140 17.32 20.03 9.88
CA VAL A 140 16.97 18.68 9.42
C VAL A 140 17.79 17.62 10.17
N SER A 141 19.11 17.77 10.24
CA SER A 141 19.97 16.83 10.97
C SER A 141 19.58 16.71 12.44
N THR A 142 19.28 17.85 13.09
CA THR A 142 18.88 17.88 14.51
C THR A 142 17.58 17.12 14.76
N LEU A 143 16.57 17.30 13.89
CA LEU A 143 15.31 16.58 13.99
C LEU A 143 15.48 15.09 13.72
N ASP A 144 16.24 14.72 12.69
CA ASP A 144 16.52 13.33 12.36
C ASP A 144 17.21 12.65 13.55
N ASP A 145 18.31 13.20 14.06
CA ASP A 145 19.07 12.60 15.16
C ASP A 145 18.25 12.49 16.47
N THR A 146 17.43 13.50 16.75
CA THR A 146 16.67 13.57 18.01
C THR A 146 15.40 12.71 17.97
N LEU A 147 14.71 12.67 16.84
CA LEU A 147 13.41 11.99 16.70
C LEU A 147 13.53 10.59 16.10
N GLN A 148 14.65 10.22 15.48
CA GLN A 148 14.84 8.91 14.85
C GLN A 148 14.43 7.76 15.76
N LYS A 149 14.86 7.75 17.03
CA LYS A 149 14.48 6.68 17.98
C LYS A 149 12.97 6.60 18.21
N ARG A 150 12.26 7.72 18.21
CA ARG A 150 10.80 7.78 18.41
C ARG A 150 10.05 7.38 17.15
N LEU A 151 10.56 7.76 15.98
CA LEU A 151 9.93 7.51 14.68
C LEU A 151 10.19 6.08 14.19
N THR A 152 11.37 5.53 14.41
CA THR A 152 11.77 4.21 13.87
C THR A 152 11.46 3.03 14.79
N ALA A 153 11.21 3.27 16.09
CA ALA A 153 10.89 2.18 17.00
C ALA A 153 9.67 1.39 16.51
N PRO A 154 9.60 0.06 16.73
CA PRO A 154 8.42 -0.71 16.38
C PRO A 154 7.20 -0.27 17.21
N LEU A 155 6.05 -0.18 16.56
CA LEU A 155 4.75 -0.02 17.20
C LEU A 155 4.32 -1.37 17.75
N LYS A 156 3.95 -1.42 19.03
CA LYS A 156 3.43 -2.64 19.65
C LYS A 156 1.94 -2.74 19.34
N ILE A 157 1.55 -3.78 18.61
CA ILE A 157 0.16 -4.02 18.24
C ILE A 157 -0.32 -5.33 18.87
N ARG A 158 -1.63 -5.45 19.08
CA ARG A 158 -2.27 -6.66 19.58
C ARG A 158 -3.44 -7.03 18.66
N VAL A 159 -3.44 -8.26 18.20
CA VAL A 159 -4.51 -8.86 17.39
C VAL A 159 -5.07 -10.04 18.18
N GLY A 160 -6.29 -9.89 18.71
CA GLY A 160 -6.82 -10.85 19.69
C GLY A 160 -5.94 -10.94 20.93
N ASP A 161 -5.41 -12.13 21.22
CA ASP A 161 -4.50 -12.37 22.35
C ASP A 161 -3.01 -12.31 21.96
N GLU A 162 -2.70 -12.18 20.67
CA GLU A 162 -1.33 -12.18 20.16
C GLU A 162 -0.77 -10.75 20.09
N GLN A 163 0.45 -10.56 20.60
CA GLN A 163 1.19 -9.30 20.48
C GLN A 163 2.22 -9.40 19.36
N LEU A 164 2.24 -8.38 18.51
CA LEU A 164 3.13 -8.27 17.35
C LEU A 164 3.78 -6.89 17.33
N GLU A 165 4.81 -6.76 16.50
CA GLU A 165 5.50 -5.50 16.27
C GLU A 165 5.30 -5.08 14.81
N LEU A 166 4.85 -3.84 14.61
CA LEU A 166 4.71 -3.22 13.31
C LEU A 166 5.80 -2.16 13.15
N LYS A 167 6.66 -2.30 12.15
CA LYS A 167 7.70 -1.30 11.87
C LYS A 167 7.11 -0.12 11.08
N PRO A 168 7.24 1.13 11.55
CA PRO A 168 6.69 2.31 10.87
C PRO A 168 7.17 2.44 9.42
N GLU A 169 8.47 2.25 9.17
CA GLU A 169 9.08 2.28 7.83
C GLU A 169 8.38 1.30 6.84
N THR A 170 8.08 0.07 7.31
CA THR A 170 7.43 -0.95 6.47
C THR A 170 5.95 -0.67 6.26
N ALA A 171 5.33 0.04 7.20
CA ALA A 171 3.96 0.49 7.14
C ALA A 171 3.83 1.84 6.40
N GLY A 172 4.93 2.41 5.90
CA GLY A 172 4.91 3.70 5.20
C GLY A 172 4.56 4.88 6.12
N LEU A 173 4.87 4.77 7.41
CA LEU A 173 4.69 5.82 8.41
C LEU A 173 6.03 6.46 8.71
N GLU A 174 6.21 7.70 8.23
CA GLU A 174 7.45 8.45 8.37
C GLU A 174 7.16 9.93 8.63
N MET A 175 8.13 10.66 9.19
CA MET A 175 8.06 12.12 9.27
C MET A 175 8.91 12.69 8.15
N ASN A 176 8.35 13.61 7.36
CA ASN A 176 9.11 14.34 6.35
C ASN A 176 9.80 15.54 7.00
N THR A 177 11.00 15.32 7.53
CA THR A 177 11.80 16.35 8.20
C THR A 177 12.10 17.53 7.27
N ALA A 178 12.40 17.28 6.00
CA ALA A 178 12.73 18.33 5.03
C ALA A 178 11.53 19.25 4.73
N GLU A 179 10.33 18.69 4.51
CA GLU A 179 9.11 19.48 4.34
C GLU A 179 8.69 20.17 5.64
N THR A 180 8.91 19.53 6.79
CA THR A 180 8.65 20.13 8.11
C THR A 180 9.52 21.38 8.34
N VAL A 181 10.83 21.28 8.07
CA VAL A 181 11.73 22.44 8.16
C VAL A 181 11.38 23.47 7.08
N ARG A 182 11.01 23.06 5.86
CA ARG A 182 10.54 23.99 4.83
C ARG A 182 9.32 24.79 5.29
N ALA A 183 8.32 24.13 5.89
CA ALA A 183 7.14 24.77 6.47
C ALA A 183 7.54 25.74 7.60
N ALA A 184 8.51 25.36 8.43
CA ALA A 184 9.06 26.21 9.49
C ALA A 184 9.76 27.48 8.94
N THR A 185 10.42 27.39 7.78
CA THR A 185 11.06 28.53 7.11
C THR A 185 10.09 29.44 6.33
N GLY A 186 8.84 29.02 6.13
CA GLY A 186 8.05 29.39 4.94
C GLY A 186 6.94 30.44 5.06
N SER A 187 6.61 31.05 6.21
CA SER A 187 5.36 31.85 6.27
C SER A 187 5.42 33.31 6.71
N ASP A 188 6.49 33.86 7.29
CA ASP A 188 6.37 35.21 7.89
C ASP A 188 7.63 36.08 7.77
N TYR A 189 8.03 36.43 6.55
CA TYR A 189 8.84 37.64 6.32
C TYR A 189 7.93 38.88 6.29
N ASN A 190 7.26 39.19 7.41
CA ASN A 190 6.58 40.46 7.63
C ASN A 190 7.45 41.33 8.55
N PRO A 191 7.92 42.53 8.13
CA PRO A 191 8.84 43.35 8.94
C PRO A 191 8.28 43.76 10.31
N VAL A 192 6.97 43.66 10.53
CA VAL A 192 6.31 43.96 11.80
C VAL A 192 6.37 42.77 12.79
N THR A 193 6.47 41.52 12.32
CA THR A 193 6.58 40.32 13.19
C THR A 193 8.02 40.07 13.67
N VAL A 194 9.03 40.57 12.94
CA VAL A 194 10.45 40.49 13.31
C VAL A 194 10.77 41.25 14.60
N ILE A 195 10.02 42.33 14.90
CA ILE A 195 10.19 43.09 16.16
C ILE A 195 9.64 42.28 17.35
N GLY A 196 8.56 41.51 17.15
CA GLY A 196 8.00 40.63 18.19
C GLY A 196 8.87 39.41 18.51
N SER A 197 9.58 38.85 17.51
CA SER A 197 10.52 37.74 17.72
C SER A 197 11.79 38.14 18.48
N LEU A 198 12.14 39.43 18.52
CA LEU A 198 13.20 39.95 19.42
C LEU A 198 12.78 39.92 20.90
N PHE A 199 11.48 39.75 21.20
CA PHE A 199 10.94 39.69 22.56
C PHE A 199 10.49 38.28 23.00
N GLY A 200 10.96 37.22 22.34
CA GLY A 200 10.88 35.85 22.89
C GLY A 200 9.57 35.10 22.61
N GLY A 201 8.93 35.31 21.45
CA GLY A 201 7.84 34.45 21.02
C GLY A 201 8.34 33.07 20.59
N SER A 202 7.90 32.01 21.26
CA SER A 202 8.12 30.62 20.81
C SER A 202 7.13 30.25 19.71
N ARG A 203 7.60 29.56 18.66
CA ARG A 203 6.78 29.04 17.57
C ARG A 203 6.81 27.52 17.61
N VAL A 204 5.64 26.90 17.83
CA VAL A 204 5.49 25.45 17.70
C VAL A 204 5.01 25.17 16.28
N ILE A 205 5.75 24.35 15.54
CA ILE A 205 5.40 23.90 14.19
C ILE A 205 4.95 22.44 14.25
N ASP A 206 3.80 22.16 13.64
CA ASP A 206 3.34 20.79 13.46
C ASP A 206 4.19 20.07 12.41
N PRO A 207 4.66 18.83 12.68
CA PRO A 207 5.45 18.07 11.73
C PRO A 207 4.61 17.66 10.51
N VAL A 208 5.27 17.56 9.36
CA VAL A 208 4.67 16.97 8.16
C VAL A 208 4.88 15.47 8.23
N MET A 209 3.83 14.72 8.57
CA MET A 209 3.82 13.26 8.50
C MET A 209 3.62 12.81 7.05
N SER A 210 4.38 11.79 6.65
CA SER A 210 4.29 11.14 5.34
C SER A 210 3.68 9.76 5.55
N ASP A 211 2.40 9.64 5.19
CA ASP A 211 1.64 8.40 5.31
C ASP A 211 1.38 7.78 3.94
N ASP A 212 2.05 6.67 3.65
CA ASP A 212 1.73 5.83 2.50
C ASP A 212 0.61 4.86 2.91
N LYS A 213 -0.64 5.30 2.67
CA LYS A 213 -1.85 4.55 3.05
C LYS A 213 -1.89 3.15 2.44
N ASP A 214 -1.34 2.97 1.24
CA ASP A 214 -1.31 1.68 0.57
C ASP A 214 -0.31 0.73 1.23
N LYS A 215 0.87 1.23 1.64
CA LYS A 215 1.81 0.45 2.45
C LYS A 215 1.26 0.12 3.82
N LEU A 216 0.61 1.06 4.49
CA LEU A 216 -0.01 0.81 5.80
C LEU A 216 -1.08 -0.27 5.68
N ARG A 217 -1.94 -0.17 4.66
CA ARG A 217 -2.96 -1.16 4.36
C ARG A 217 -2.34 -2.53 4.11
N ALA A 218 -1.34 -2.61 3.24
CA ALA A 218 -0.65 -3.87 2.91
C ALA A 218 0.05 -4.48 4.15
N ALA A 219 0.65 -3.65 5.00
CA ALA A 219 1.28 -4.11 6.23
C ALA A 219 0.25 -4.67 7.22
N LEU A 220 -0.93 -4.05 7.34
CA LEU A 220 -2.05 -4.52 8.18
C LEU A 220 -2.72 -5.79 7.60
N GLU A 221 -2.91 -5.88 6.29
CA GLU A 221 -3.43 -7.08 5.60
C GLU A 221 -2.45 -8.26 5.67
N GLY A 222 -1.15 -7.97 5.74
CA GLY A 222 -0.08 -8.96 5.89
C GLY A 222 0.08 -9.49 7.32
N LEU A 223 -0.62 -8.92 8.31
CA LEU A 223 -0.56 -9.42 9.68
C LEU A 223 -1.18 -10.82 9.79
N PRO A 224 -0.61 -11.72 10.59
CA PRO A 224 -1.20 -13.03 10.83
C PRO A 224 -2.56 -12.87 11.54
N SER A 225 -3.53 -13.66 11.11
CA SER A 225 -4.79 -13.80 11.83
C SER A 225 -4.56 -14.50 13.16
N ALA A 226 -5.11 -13.95 14.25
CA ALA A 226 -5.09 -14.62 15.53
C ALA A 226 -5.93 -15.91 15.47
N GLY A 227 -5.38 -17.02 15.97
CA GLY A 227 -5.98 -18.35 15.82
C GLY A 227 -5.65 -19.06 14.49
N GLY A 228 -4.83 -18.44 13.63
CA GLY A 228 -4.36 -19.02 12.37
C GLY A 228 -5.37 -18.92 11.22
N THR A 229 -5.23 -19.80 10.22
CA THR A 229 -6.11 -19.80 9.04
C THR A 229 -7.51 -20.28 9.40
N ALA A 230 -8.51 -19.41 9.18
CA ALA A 230 -9.91 -19.75 9.32
C ALA A 230 -10.30 -20.94 8.44
N SER A 231 -11.19 -21.78 8.95
CA SER A 231 -11.81 -22.84 8.17
C SER A 231 -13.20 -23.12 8.70
N ASP A 232 -14.17 -23.28 7.80
CA ASP A 232 -15.55 -23.62 8.16
C ASP A 232 -15.72 -25.08 8.58
N GLY A 233 -14.69 -25.91 8.38
CA GLY A 233 -14.75 -27.35 8.62
C GLY A 233 -15.28 -28.10 7.40
N MET A 234 -14.89 -29.37 7.27
CA MET A 234 -15.22 -30.20 6.12
C MET A 234 -15.22 -31.68 6.49
N ILE A 235 -15.79 -32.52 5.62
CA ILE A 235 -15.58 -33.97 5.71
C ILE A 235 -14.61 -34.39 4.61
N LYS A 236 -13.54 -35.06 5.03
CA LYS A 236 -12.62 -35.75 4.12
C LYS A 236 -12.97 -37.22 4.06
N PHE A 237 -12.67 -37.85 2.94
CA PHE A 237 -12.80 -39.30 2.82
C PHE A 237 -11.40 -39.89 2.74
N GLU A 238 -11.09 -40.83 3.62
CA GLU A 238 -9.79 -41.48 3.71
C GLU A 238 -10.00 -42.98 3.79
N ASN A 239 -9.41 -43.72 2.83
CA ASN A 239 -9.48 -45.19 2.78
C ASN A 239 -10.91 -45.77 2.85
N GLY A 240 -11.89 -45.12 2.21
CA GLY A 240 -13.30 -45.53 2.20
C GLY A 240 -14.09 -45.09 3.44
N LYS A 241 -13.52 -44.24 4.30
CA LYS A 241 -14.18 -43.75 5.52
C LYS A 241 -14.28 -42.23 5.52
N ALA A 242 -15.41 -41.73 6.01
CA ALA A 242 -15.60 -40.30 6.20
C ALA A 242 -14.98 -39.84 7.52
N VAL A 243 -14.17 -38.78 7.47
CA VAL A 243 -13.44 -38.20 8.59
C VAL A 243 -13.86 -36.73 8.76
N LYS A 244 -14.36 -36.40 9.95
CA LYS A 244 -14.70 -35.02 10.34
C LYS A 244 -13.42 -34.22 10.52
N VAL A 245 -13.31 -33.12 9.77
CA VAL A 245 -12.28 -32.11 9.97
C VAL A 245 -12.98 -30.86 10.52
N PRO A 246 -12.90 -30.60 11.84
CA PRO A 246 -13.57 -29.46 12.43
C PRO A 246 -13.00 -28.15 11.87
N GLY A 247 -13.87 -27.15 11.78
CA GLY A 247 -13.46 -25.80 11.44
C GLY A 247 -12.62 -25.16 12.53
N LYS A 248 -11.91 -24.09 12.16
CA LYS A 248 -11.10 -23.29 13.08
C LYS A 248 -11.58 -21.86 13.01
N ALA A 249 -11.91 -21.31 14.17
CA ALA A 249 -12.19 -19.89 14.29
C ALA A 249 -10.89 -19.08 14.14
N SER A 250 -10.99 -17.91 13.52
CA SER A 250 -9.87 -16.97 13.44
C SER A 250 -10.35 -15.54 13.61
N GLN A 251 -9.42 -14.64 13.90
CA GLN A 251 -9.67 -13.21 13.97
C GLN A 251 -8.68 -12.50 13.04
N ALA A 252 -9.20 -11.83 12.02
CA ALA A 252 -8.39 -11.02 11.11
C ALA A 252 -8.53 -9.54 11.51
N VAL A 253 -7.50 -8.74 11.25
CA VAL A 253 -7.55 -7.29 11.52
C VAL A 253 -8.62 -6.64 10.64
N ASP A 254 -9.46 -5.79 11.24
CA ASP A 254 -10.32 -4.86 10.51
C ASP A 254 -9.47 -3.68 10.07
N VAL A 255 -8.94 -3.78 8.85
CA VAL A 255 -7.90 -2.89 8.32
C VAL A 255 -8.37 -1.45 8.29
N ASP A 256 -9.61 -1.20 7.85
CA ASP A 256 -10.13 0.15 7.70
C ASP A 256 -10.22 0.88 9.06
N LYS A 257 -10.58 0.17 10.13
CA LYS A 257 -10.57 0.74 11.50
C LYS A 257 -9.18 0.78 12.12
N ALA A 258 -8.31 -0.16 11.77
CA ALA A 258 -6.96 -0.25 12.32
C ALA A 258 -6.04 0.86 11.80
N MET A 259 -6.21 1.30 10.55
CA MET A 259 -5.37 2.34 9.94
C MET A 259 -5.30 3.61 10.79
N THR A 260 -6.45 4.17 11.17
CA THR A 260 -6.50 5.41 11.98
C THR A 260 -5.87 5.21 13.35
N LEU A 261 -6.11 4.07 14.01
CA LEU A 261 -5.55 3.81 15.34
C LEU A 261 -4.01 3.70 15.32
N VAL A 262 -3.46 3.11 14.26
CA VAL A 262 -2.00 2.97 14.11
C VAL A 262 -1.37 4.33 13.79
N GLN A 263 -2.02 5.14 12.95
CA GLN A 263 -1.58 6.51 12.64
C GLN A 263 -1.59 7.39 13.89
N ASP A 264 -2.71 7.45 14.61
CA ASP A 264 -2.85 8.25 15.83
C ASP A 264 -1.80 7.86 16.88
N ALA A 265 -1.52 6.56 17.02
CA ALA A 265 -0.51 6.07 17.96
C ALA A 265 0.92 6.40 17.52
N PHE A 266 1.19 6.42 16.21
CA PHE A 266 2.47 6.86 15.66
C PHE A 266 2.69 8.34 15.95
N ASP A 267 1.68 9.18 15.72
CA ASP A 267 1.72 10.62 15.96
C ASP A 267 1.85 10.97 17.44
N GLU A 268 1.07 10.33 18.32
CA GLU A 268 1.17 10.50 19.78
C GLU A 268 2.59 10.22 20.25
N ARG A 269 3.20 9.15 19.74
CA ARG A 269 4.58 8.77 20.09
C ARG A 269 5.62 9.71 19.50
N ALA A 270 5.43 10.18 18.26
CA ALA A 270 6.30 11.18 17.65
C ALA A 270 6.33 12.46 18.52
N ALA A 271 5.18 12.87 19.08
CA ALA A 271 5.04 13.97 20.02
C ALA A 271 5.63 13.72 21.43
N GLY A 272 6.30 12.58 21.66
CA GLY A 272 6.89 12.23 22.94
C GLY A 272 5.98 11.43 23.87
N GLY A 273 4.84 10.96 23.36
CA GLY A 273 3.95 10.04 24.05
C GLY A 273 4.56 8.64 24.22
N PRO A 274 3.98 7.82 25.11
CA PRO A 274 4.47 6.47 25.41
C PRO A 274 4.21 5.48 24.26
N ASN A 275 5.12 4.51 24.08
CA ASN A 275 4.92 3.39 23.14
C ASN A 275 3.96 2.33 23.75
N LYS A 276 2.66 2.65 23.75
CA LYS A 276 1.58 1.79 24.26
C LYS A 276 1.30 0.63 23.31
N VAL A 277 0.69 -0.44 23.84
CA VAL A 277 0.19 -1.53 23.00
C VAL A 277 -1.15 -1.12 22.39
N ILE A 278 -1.21 -1.08 21.06
CA ILE A 278 -2.39 -0.71 20.28
C ILE A 278 -3.22 -1.97 20.07
N VAL A 279 -4.45 -2.00 20.59
CA VAL A 279 -5.37 -3.12 20.36
C VAL A 279 -6.07 -2.90 19.02
N LEU A 280 -5.74 -3.73 18.03
CA LEU A 280 -6.32 -3.61 16.71
C LEU A 280 -7.74 -4.19 16.69
N PRO A 281 -8.71 -3.48 16.10
CA PRO A 281 -10.04 -4.02 15.84
C PRO A 281 -9.93 -5.26 14.95
N VAL A 282 -10.76 -6.27 15.23
CA VAL A 282 -10.75 -7.54 14.50
C VAL A 282 -12.13 -7.91 13.98
N THR A 283 -12.14 -8.52 12.80
CA THR A 283 -13.29 -9.24 12.26
C THR A 283 -13.16 -10.71 12.61
N LYS A 284 -14.18 -11.27 13.26
CA LYS A 284 -14.21 -12.68 13.65
C LYS A 284 -14.72 -13.53 12.49
N HIS A 285 -14.05 -14.65 12.26
CA HIS A 285 -14.53 -15.72 11.40
C HIS A 285 -14.84 -16.94 12.25
N GLU A 286 -16.12 -17.27 12.36
CA GLU A 286 -16.59 -18.46 13.07
C GLU A 286 -16.94 -19.57 12.07
N PRO A 287 -16.61 -20.84 12.37
CA PRO A 287 -16.97 -21.94 11.49
C PRO A 287 -18.48 -22.04 11.31
N LYS A 288 -18.94 -22.06 10.05
CA LYS A 288 -20.37 -22.18 9.73
C LYS A 288 -20.97 -23.56 10.03
N VAL A 289 -20.14 -24.61 10.02
CA VAL A 289 -20.61 -26.00 10.15
C VAL A 289 -20.76 -26.39 11.63
N SER A 290 -21.99 -26.68 12.04
CA SER A 290 -22.29 -27.17 13.38
C SER A 290 -22.04 -28.69 13.53
N GLU A 291 -21.95 -29.17 14.76
CA GLU A 291 -21.81 -30.60 15.04
C GLU A 291 -22.97 -31.43 14.49
N ALA A 292 -24.20 -30.92 14.60
CA ALA A 292 -25.38 -31.56 14.02
C ALA A 292 -25.29 -31.71 12.49
N GLN A 293 -24.69 -30.74 11.79
CA GLN A 293 -24.46 -30.84 10.35
C GLN A 293 -23.41 -31.88 9.99
N PHE A 294 -22.34 -32.00 10.80
CA PHE A 294 -21.40 -33.09 10.64
C PHE A 294 -22.07 -34.45 10.82
N ASP A 295 -22.88 -34.63 11.87
CA ASP A 295 -23.56 -35.89 12.13
C ASP A 295 -24.57 -36.25 11.04
N ALA A 296 -25.33 -35.26 10.56
CA ALA A 296 -26.26 -35.44 9.44
C ALA A 296 -25.53 -35.86 8.15
N ALA A 297 -24.41 -35.19 7.84
CA ALA A 297 -23.61 -35.50 6.66
C ALA A 297 -22.92 -36.87 6.76
N LEU A 298 -22.38 -37.22 7.93
CA LEU A 298 -21.73 -38.51 8.20
C LEU A 298 -22.71 -39.68 8.11
N ASN A 299 -23.87 -39.54 8.76
CA ASN A 299 -24.89 -40.60 8.81
C ASN A 299 -25.76 -40.68 7.55
N GLY A 300 -25.84 -39.60 6.78
CA GLY A 300 -26.59 -39.52 5.52
C GLY A 300 -25.71 -39.76 4.30
N TYR A 301 -25.30 -38.68 3.64
CA TYR A 301 -24.62 -38.76 2.35
C TYR A 301 -23.30 -39.52 2.43
N ALA A 302 -22.46 -39.27 3.44
CA ALA A 302 -21.13 -39.87 3.50
C ALA A 302 -21.17 -41.40 3.62
N LYS A 303 -22.06 -41.91 4.49
CA LYS A 303 -22.35 -43.35 4.61
C LYS A 303 -22.86 -43.94 3.29
N THR A 304 -23.75 -43.22 2.61
CA THR A 304 -24.32 -43.65 1.32
C THR A 304 -23.26 -43.68 0.22
N ALA A 305 -22.43 -42.65 0.13
CA ALA A 305 -21.36 -42.55 -0.86
C ALA A 305 -20.34 -43.68 -0.71
N MET A 306 -20.02 -44.07 0.54
CA MET A 306 -19.07 -45.15 0.86
C MET A 306 -19.71 -46.55 0.96
N SER A 307 -20.98 -46.73 0.58
CA SER A 307 -21.69 -48.01 0.75
C SER A 307 -21.41 -49.06 -0.35
N GLY A 308 -20.39 -48.85 -1.19
CA GLY A 308 -20.05 -49.78 -2.26
C GLY A 308 -19.41 -49.13 -3.49
N TRP A 309 -19.22 -49.95 -4.52
CA TRP A 309 -18.55 -49.57 -5.75
C TRP A 309 -19.45 -48.72 -6.66
N VAL A 310 -18.83 -47.85 -7.45
CA VAL A 310 -19.51 -47.06 -8.49
C VAL A 310 -18.86 -47.35 -9.82
N TRP A 311 -19.65 -47.53 -10.88
CA TRP A 311 -19.15 -47.74 -12.22
C TRP A 311 -19.39 -46.50 -13.06
N LEU A 312 -18.31 -45.83 -13.47
CA LEU A 312 -18.39 -44.70 -14.39
C LEU A 312 -18.55 -45.24 -15.82
N GLN A 313 -19.63 -44.84 -16.48
CA GLN A 313 -19.94 -45.29 -17.83
C GLN A 313 -19.93 -44.11 -18.81
N ALA A 314 -19.13 -44.23 -19.87
CA ALA A 314 -19.06 -43.24 -20.94
C ALA A 314 -18.65 -43.89 -22.27
N GLY A 315 -19.31 -43.51 -23.37
CA GLY A 315 -18.98 -44.00 -24.72
C GLY A 315 -19.01 -45.54 -24.84
N GLY A 316 -19.94 -46.19 -24.13
CA GLY A 316 -20.06 -47.66 -24.09
C GLY A 316 -19.01 -48.38 -23.22
N ARG A 317 -18.06 -47.66 -22.60
CA ARG A 317 -17.06 -48.21 -21.68
C ARG A 317 -17.49 -48.02 -20.23
N GLU A 318 -17.12 -48.95 -19.36
CA GLU A 318 -17.46 -48.94 -17.93
C GLU A 318 -16.18 -49.13 -17.10
N LEU A 319 -15.93 -48.22 -16.14
CA LEU A 319 -14.77 -48.26 -15.24
C LEU A 319 -15.22 -48.32 -13.77
N PRO A 320 -14.90 -49.38 -13.01
CA PRO A 320 -15.22 -49.45 -11.59
C PRO A 320 -14.35 -48.54 -10.72
N PHE A 321 -14.98 -47.91 -9.74
CA PHE A 321 -14.38 -47.13 -8.67
C PHE A 321 -14.74 -47.75 -7.32
N SER A 322 -13.73 -48.16 -6.57
CA SER A 322 -13.88 -48.62 -5.19
C SER A 322 -14.08 -47.44 -4.24
N GLU A 323 -14.56 -47.69 -3.03
CA GLU A 323 -14.66 -46.69 -1.95
C GLU A 323 -13.32 -45.97 -1.69
N LYS A 324 -12.20 -46.71 -1.76
CA LYS A 324 -10.86 -46.14 -1.61
C LYS A 324 -10.53 -45.16 -2.73
N THR A 325 -10.88 -45.49 -3.97
CA THR A 325 -10.66 -44.60 -5.12
C THR A 325 -11.57 -43.39 -5.02
N ILE A 326 -12.84 -43.56 -4.66
CA ILE A 326 -13.80 -42.46 -4.46
C ILE A 326 -13.31 -41.47 -3.41
N SER A 327 -12.69 -41.99 -2.34
CA SER A 327 -12.12 -41.18 -1.27
C SER A 327 -11.06 -40.17 -1.74
N THR A 328 -10.37 -40.46 -2.85
CA THR A 328 -9.28 -39.59 -3.35
C THR A 328 -9.76 -38.31 -4.02
N PHE A 329 -11.01 -38.29 -4.50
CA PHE A 329 -11.57 -37.15 -5.23
C PHE A 329 -12.86 -36.60 -4.64
N LEU A 330 -13.49 -37.29 -3.68
CA LEU A 330 -14.68 -36.81 -2.99
C LEU A 330 -14.31 -36.09 -1.69
N THR A 331 -14.91 -34.93 -1.48
CA THR A 331 -14.90 -34.20 -0.19
C THR A 331 -16.29 -33.64 0.09
N MET A 332 -16.62 -33.29 1.33
CA MET A 332 -17.81 -32.47 1.60
C MET A 332 -17.38 -31.12 2.16
N ARG A 333 -17.83 -30.05 1.52
CA ARG A 333 -17.48 -28.67 1.87
C ARG A 333 -18.72 -27.89 2.33
N PRO A 334 -18.55 -26.86 3.18
CA PRO A 334 -19.64 -26.02 3.59
C PRO A 334 -20.19 -25.23 2.41
N ALA A 335 -21.52 -25.21 2.28
CA ALA A 335 -22.25 -24.24 1.48
C ALA A 335 -22.46 -22.95 2.28
N GLU A 336 -23.03 -21.92 1.64
CA GLU A 336 -23.25 -20.62 2.26
C GLU A 336 -24.18 -20.69 3.49
N ASP A 337 -25.08 -21.66 3.52
CA ASP A 337 -26.02 -21.96 4.61
C ASP A 337 -25.41 -22.77 5.76
N GLY A 338 -24.12 -23.15 5.67
CA GLY A 338 -23.43 -23.98 6.67
C GLY A 338 -23.70 -25.49 6.55
N THR A 339 -24.47 -25.93 5.55
CA THR A 339 -24.64 -27.36 5.26
C THR A 339 -23.44 -27.94 4.52
N LEU A 340 -23.14 -29.22 4.73
CA LEU A 340 -22.05 -29.88 4.02
C LEU A 340 -22.55 -30.47 2.70
N GLN A 341 -22.00 -29.99 1.59
CA GLN A 341 -22.32 -30.44 0.24
C GLN A 341 -21.17 -31.25 -0.36
N PRO A 342 -21.46 -32.33 -1.10
CA PRO A 342 -20.43 -33.12 -1.75
C PRO A 342 -19.79 -32.35 -2.90
N VAL A 343 -18.46 -32.39 -2.94
CA VAL A 343 -17.62 -31.79 -3.98
C VAL A 343 -16.69 -32.86 -4.51
N ILE A 344 -16.75 -33.07 -5.82
CA ILE A 344 -15.85 -33.98 -6.55
C ILE A 344 -14.77 -33.14 -7.22
N ASP A 345 -13.50 -33.49 -6.99
CA ASP A 345 -12.37 -32.90 -7.68
C ASP A 345 -12.26 -33.51 -9.09
N PRO A 346 -12.55 -32.72 -10.15
CA PRO A 346 -12.51 -33.22 -11.52
C PRO A 346 -11.10 -33.58 -11.98
N LYS A 347 -10.05 -32.95 -11.42
CA LYS A 347 -8.66 -33.26 -11.77
C LYS A 347 -8.23 -34.58 -11.14
N ALA A 348 -8.55 -34.80 -9.87
CA ALA A 348 -8.28 -36.06 -9.20
C ALA A 348 -9.06 -37.22 -9.84
N LEU A 349 -10.32 -36.99 -10.22
CA LEU A 349 -11.10 -37.98 -10.95
C LEU A 349 -10.51 -38.28 -12.34
N ALA A 350 -10.06 -37.25 -13.07
CA ALA A 350 -9.38 -37.44 -14.35
C ALA A 350 -8.08 -38.23 -14.23
N ALA A 351 -7.28 -37.94 -13.20
CA ALA A 351 -6.09 -38.73 -12.89
C ALA A 351 -6.44 -40.20 -12.56
N ALA A 352 -7.58 -40.44 -11.90
CA ALA A 352 -8.00 -41.77 -11.50
C ALA A 352 -8.46 -42.65 -12.67
N TYR A 353 -9.07 -42.09 -13.72
CA TYR A 353 -9.39 -42.85 -14.94
C TYR A 353 -8.29 -42.79 -16.03
N GLY A 354 -7.32 -41.88 -15.90
CA GLY A 354 -6.18 -41.78 -16.82
C GLY A 354 -6.61 -41.63 -18.28
N THR A 355 -6.10 -42.49 -19.15
CA THR A 355 -6.42 -42.53 -20.59
C THR A 355 -7.60 -43.46 -20.93
N PHE A 356 -8.28 -44.03 -19.93
CA PHE A 356 -9.31 -45.06 -20.15
C PHE A 356 -10.48 -44.57 -20.99
N PHE A 357 -10.78 -43.27 -20.95
CA PHE A 357 -11.85 -42.63 -21.73
C PHE A 357 -11.33 -41.76 -22.88
N ASP A 358 -10.06 -41.88 -23.24
CA ASP A 358 -9.52 -41.18 -24.41
C ASP A 358 -10.30 -41.58 -25.67
N GLY A 359 -10.65 -40.58 -26.47
CA GLY A 359 -11.53 -40.75 -27.64
C GLY A 359 -13.03 -40.71 -27.34
N VAL A 360 -13.50 -40.76 -26.07
CA VAL A 360 -14.93 -40.51 -25.81
C VAL A 360 -15.27 -39.06 -26.12
N LEU A 361 -16.28 -38.86 -26.96
CA LEU A 361 -16.85 -37.55 -27.24
C LEU A 361 -18.18 -37.39 -26.50
N ILE A 362 -18.43 -36.22 -25.96
CA ILE A 362 -19.72 -35.81 -25.38
C ILE A 362 -20.41 -34.90 -26.39
N ASP A 363 -21.65 -35.22 -26.72
CA ASP A 363 -22.51 -34.36 -27.52
C ASP A 363 -23.01 -33.20 -26.67
N GLY A 364 -22.34 -32.04 -26.79
CA GLY A 364 -22.76 -30.80 -26.15
C GLY A 364 -23.71 -30.01 -27.05
N GLY A 365 -24.51 -29.11 -26.46
CA GLY A 365 -25.42 -28.25 -27.23
C GLY A 365 -24.75 -27.38 -28.32
N SER A 366 -23.42 -27.26 -28.28
CA SER A 366 -22.57 -26.54 -29.24
C SER A 366 -21.70 -27.45 -30.13
N GLY A 367 -21.87 -28.77 -30.04
CA GLY A 367 -21.13 -29.77 -30.82
C GLY A 367 -20.42 -30.82 -29.95
N LYS A 368 -19.65 -31.70 -30.61
CA LYS A 368 -18.93 -32.80 -29.94
C LYS A 368 -17.66 -32.28 -29.26
N VAL A 369 -17.56 -32.46 -27.95
CA VAL A 369 -16.38 -32.12 -27.15
C VAL A 369 -15.76 -33.39 -26.55
N PRO A 370 -14.44 -33.47 -26.39
CA PRO A 370 -13.84 -34.61 -25.69
C PRO A 370 -14.31 -34.66 -24.23
N MET A 371 -14.50 -35.88 -23.72
CA MET A 371 -14.85 -36.08 -22.32
C MET A 371 -13.78 -35.49 -21.39
N THR A 372 -14.23 -34.80 -20.34
CA THR A 372 -13.35 -34.22 -19.31
C THR A 372 -13.74 -34.70 -17.92
N GLY A 373 -12.86 -34.46 -16.95
CA GLY A 373 -13.12 -34.78 -15.54
C GLY A 373 -14.36 -34.07 -14.98
N GLN A 374 -14.77 -32.93 -15.56
CA GLN A 374 -15.99 -32.24 -15.16
C GLN A 374 -17.26 -33.02 -15.56
N HIS A 375 -17.29 -33.57 -16.77
CA HIS A 375 -18.39 -34.43 -17.23
C HIS A 375 -18.50 -35.69 -16.36
N ALA A 376 -17.36 -36.30 -16.06
CA ALA A 376 -17.29 -37.45 -15.15
C ALA A 376 -17.75 -37.09 -13.72
N ALA A 377 -17.32 -35.93 -13.20
CA ALA A 377 -17.69 -35.47 -11.87
C ALA A 377 -19.20 -35.22 -11.75
N ALA A 378 -19.83 -34.64 -12.77
CA ALA A 378 -21.28 -34.44 -12.81
C ALA A 378 -22.03 -35.78 -12.71
N ALA A 379 -21.66 -36.77 -13.54
CA ALA A 379 -22.25 -38.11 -13.50
C ALA A 379 -22.04 -38.81 -12.14
N MET A 380 -20.82 -38.76 -11.61
CA MET A 380 -20.47 -39.36 -10.32
C MET A 380 -21.24 -38.71 -9.16
N SER A 381 -21.46 -37.39 -9.19
CA SER A 381 -22.20 -36.67 -8.14
C SER A 381 -23.64 -37.15 -8.03
N GLN A 382 -24.29 -37.47 -9.15
CA GLN A 382 -25.66 -37.99 -9.17
C GLN A 382 -25.71 -39.44 -8.69
N ALA A 383 -24.76 -40.27 -9.12
CA ALA A 383 -24.69 -41.67 -8.74
C ALA A 383 -24.46 -41.85 -7.23
N LEU A 384 -23.57 -41.04 -6.65
CA LEU A 384 -23.23 -41.12 -5.23
C LEU A 384 -24.32 -40.61 -4.28
N LYS A 385 -25.32 -39.87 -4.78
CA LYS A 385 -26.51 -39.48 -3.99
C LYS A 385 -27.46 -40.65 -3.75
N LYS A 386 -27.44 -41.69 -4.59
CA LYS A 386 -28.38 -42.81 -4.51
C LYS A 386 -27.77 -43.98 -3.72
N PRO A 387 -28.46 -44.54 -2.73
CA PRO A 387 -28.01 -45.77 -2.07
C PRO A 387 -27.93 -46.92 -3.07
N VAL A 388 -27.05 -47.89 -2.79
CA VAL A 388 -27.02 -49.14 -3.56
C VAL A 388 -28.27 -49.93 -3.19
N GLU A 389 -29.27 -49.96 -4.08
CA GLU A 389 -30.48 -50.77 -3.88
C GLU A 389 -30.17 -52.24 -4.21
N GLY A 390 -29.99 -53.07 -3.18
CA GLY A 390 -29.82 -54.52 -3.31
C GLY A 390 -28.54 -54.93 -4.05
N SER A 391 -28.65 -55.82 -5.03
CA SER A 391 -27.55 -56.32 -5.87
C SER A 391 -27.29 -55.46 -7.13
N ALA A 392 -27.93 -54.29 -7.24
CA ALA A 392 -27.78 -53.43 -8.41
C ALA A 392 -26.46 -52.66 -8.40
N LYS A 393 -25.81 -52.56 -9.57
CA LYS A 393 -24.64 -51.70 -9.75
C LYS A 393 -25.03 -50.23 -9.66
N ARG A 394 -24.27 -49.44 -8.91
CA ARG A 394 -24.39 -47.97 -8.96
C ARG A 394 -23.65 -47.45 -10.20
N ILE A 395 -24.41 -47.05 -11.21
CA ILE A 395 -23.85 -46.56 -12.48
C ILE A 395 -23.87 -45.03 -12.52
N ALA A 396 -22.71 -44.43 -12.76
CA ALA A 396 -22.55 -43.03 -13.08
C ALA A 396 -22.47 -42.89 -14.60
N GLN A 397 -23.60 -42.62 -15.25
CA GLN A 397 -23.67 -42.47 -16.69
C GLN A 397 -23.35 -41.03 -17.10
N VAL A 398 -22.37 -40.86 -17.99
CA VAL A 398 -22.09 -39.56 -18.60
C VAL A 398 -23.05 -39.36 -19.77
N GLU A 399 -24.04 -38.48 -19.58
CA GLU A 399 -25.06 -38.16 -20.60
C GLU A 399 -24.41 -37.60 -21.88
N GLY A 400 -24.99 -37.94 -23.03
CA GLY A 400 -24.49 -37.49 -24.34
C GLY A 400 -23.17 -38.13 -24.78
N SER A 401 -22.64 -39.11 -24.04
CA SER A 401 -21.39 -39.76 -24.43
C SER A 401 -21.55 -40.68 -25.64
N LEU A 402 -20.74 -40.46 -26.67
CA LEU A 402 -20.68 -41.21 -27.90
C LEU A 402 -19.36 -41.99 -27.98
N PRO A 403 -19.36 -43.20 -28.58
CA PRO A 403 -18.12 -43.89 -28.89
C PRO A 403 -17.30 -43.05 -29.88
N GLY A 404 -15.99 -43.01 -29.64
CA GLY A 404 -15.01 -42.33 -30.49
C GLY A 404 -14.61 -43.13 -31.71
#